data_AF-A0A537RVE5-F1
#
_entry.id   AF-A0A537RVE5-F1
#
_cell.length_a   1.000
_cell.length_b   1.000
_cell.length_c   1.000
_cell.angle_alpha   90.00
_cell.angle_beta   90.00
_cell.angle_gamma   90.00
#
_symmetry.space_group_name_H-M   'P 1'
#
loop_
_entity.id
_entity.type
_entity.pdbx_description
1 polymer ?
#
loop_
_entity_poly.entity_id
_entity_poly.type
_entity_poly.pdbx_seq_one_letter_code
_entity_poly.pdbx_strand_id
1 'polypeptide(L)'
;MSDAVLEVTDLKKHFPVKRGIIRRTVGQVYAVDGVSFDVREGETLGLVGESGCGKSTVARTVLRLLEPTSGTIKLDGHDITHLSKAELRRHRRGMQMIFQ
;
A
#
# COMPACT_ATOMS: atom_id res chain seq x y z
N MET A 1 -0.41 -16.58 18.41
CA MET A 1 0.38 -15.79 17.46
C MET A 1 -0.50 -15.60 16.24
N SER A 2 -0.47 -14.43 15.60
CA SER A 2 -1.34 -14.14 14.45
C SER A 2 -0.89 -14.99 13.25
N ASP A 3 -1.80 -15.75 12.64
CA ASP A 3 -1.54 -16.51 11.40
C ASP A 3 -1.67 -15.62 10.15
N ALA A 4 -1.62 -14.29 10.33
CA ALA A 4 -1.69 -13.32 9.26
C ALA A 4 -0.37 -13.27 8.47
N VAL A 5 -0.45 -13.53 7.17
CA VAL A 5 0.68 -13.36 6.24
C VAL A 5 0.85 -11.90 5.83
N LEU A 6 -0.24 -11.12 5.85
CA LEU A 6 -0.24 -9.69 5.58
C LEU A 6 -1.07 -8.97 6.63
N GLU A 7 -0.51 -7.93 7.25
CA GLU A 7 -1.26 -7.01 8.12
C GLU A 7 -1.06 -5.57 7.61
N VAL A 8 -2.17 -4.88 7.39
CA VAL A 8 -2.19 -3.49 6.95
C VAL A 8 -2.97 -2.67 7.98
N THR A 9 -2.37 -1.60 8.49
CA THR A 9 -2.96 -0.77 9.55
C THR A 9 -2.89 0.71 9.18
N ASP A 10 -4.04 1.39 9.21
CA ASP A 10 -4.23 2.82 8.91
C ASP A 10 -3.46 3.27 7.66
N LEU A 11 -3.48 2.45 6.59
CA LEU A 11 -2.72 2.73 5.38
C LEU A 11 -3.28 3.97 4.69
N LYS A 12 -2.39 4.94 4.40
CA LYS A 12 -2.73 6.15 3.65
C LYS A 12 -1.83 6.31 2.45
N LYS A 13 -2.41 6.73 1.33
CA LYS A 13 -1.69 7.20 0.17
C LYS A 13 -2.38 8.43 -0.40
N HIS A 14 -1.75 9.57 -0.16
CA HIS A 14 -2.20 10.87 -0.66
C HIS A 14 -1.25 11.35 -1.75
N PHE A 15 -1.82 11.94 -2.81
CA PHE A 15 -1.05 12.49 -3.93
C PHE A 15 -1.18 14.01 -3.97
N PRO A 16 -0.05 14.76 -3.97
CA PRO A 16 -0.11 16.21 -4.02
C PRO A 16 -0.58 16.70 -5.39
N VAL A 17 -1.57 17.58 -5.39
CA VAL A 17 -2.00 18.31 -6.58
C VAL A 17 -1.12 19.54 -6.72
N LYS A 18 -0.35 19.62 -7.81
CA LYS A 18 0.57 20.73 -8.09
C LYS A 18 0.00 21.62 -9.20
N ARG A 19 0.04 22.95 -9.03
CA ARG A 19 -0.40 23.93 -10.05
C ARG A 19 0.60 25.08 -10.22
N GLY A 20 0.48 25.76 -11.36
CA GLY A 20 1.29 26.93 -11.74
C GLY A 20 2.70 26.60 -12.21
N ILE A 21 3.41 27.63 -12.69
CA ILE A 21 4.77 27.50 -13.28
C ILE A 21 5.79 26.98 -12.26
N ILE A 22 5.60 27.32 -10.97
CA ILE A 22 6.50 26.92 -9.86
C ILE A 22 6.04 25.61 -9.18
N ARG A 23 5.03 24.90 -9.74
CA ARG A 23 4.52 23.61 -9.23
C ARG A 23 4.21 23.58 -7.71
N ARG A 24 3.58 24.65 -7.19
CA ARG A 24 3.18 24.70 -5.77
C ARG A 24 2.08 23.67 -5.49
N THR A 25 2.14 23.02 -4.33
CA THR A 25 1.07 22.12 -3.87
C THR A 25 -0.14 22.95 -3.48
N VAL A 26 -1.29 22.67 -4.11
CA VAL A 26 -2.55 23.39 -3.90
C VAL A 26 -3.66 22.51 -3.36
N GLY A 27 -3.40 21.22 -3.16
CA GLY A 27 -4.35 20.25 -2.62
C GLY A 27 -3.76 18.84 -2.56
N GLN A 28 -4.56 17.89 -2.10
CA GLN A 28 -4.23 16.47 -2.01
C GLN A 28 -5.37 15.64 -2.59
N VAL A 29 -5.02 14.57 -3.30
CA VAL A 29 -5.96 13.49 -3.66
C VAL A 29 -5.77 12.36 -2.66
N TYR A 30 -6.82 12.06 -1.90
CA TYR A 30 -6.87 11.02 -0.89
C TYR A 30 -7.22 9.68 -1.54
N ALA A 31 -6.26 9.07 -2.24
CA ALA A 31 -6.50 7.83 -2.99
C ALA A 31 -6.65 6.59 -2.09
N VAL A 32 -6.01 6.61 -0.91
CA VAL A 32 -6.23 5.67 0.19
C VAL A 32 -6.16 6.49 1.48
N ASP A 33 -7.14 6.34 2.36
CA ASP A 33 -7.22 7.14 3.59
C ASP A 33 -7.71 6.31 4.78
N GLY A 34 -6.79 5.58 5.41
CA GLY A 34 -7.00 4.89 6.68
C GLY A 34 -7.55 3.46 6.53
N VAL A 35 -7.14 2.76 5.46
CA VAL A 35 -7.56 1.38 5.23
C VAL A 35 -6.77 0.42 6.13
N SER A 36 -7.48 -0.48 6.82
CA SER A 36 -6.88 -1.52 7.65
C SER A 36 -7.51 -2.88 7.33
N PHE A 37 -6.68 -3.91 7.18
CA PHE A 37 -7.10 -5.30 6.98
C PHE A 37 -5.93 -6.25 7.21
N ASP A 38 -6.23 -7.51 7.51
CA ASP A 38 -5.30 -8.62 7.50
C ASP A 38 -5.68 -9.66 6.43
N VAL A 39 -4.70 -10.46 6.02
CA VAL A 39 -4.90 -11.66 5.20
C VAL A 39 -4.18 -12.80 5.88
N ARG A 40 -4.89 -13.90 6.17
CA ARG A 40 -4.35 -15.09 6.81
C ARG A 40 -3.73 -16.05 5.81
N GLU A 41 -2.90 -16.95 6.31
CA GLU A 41 -2.37 -18.04 5.48
C GLU A 41 -3.51 -18.84 4.83
N GLY A 42 -3.44 -19.03 3.51
CA GLY A 42 -4.48 -19.71 2.72
C GLY A 42 -5.73 -18.87 2.43
N GLU A 43 -5.83 -17.64 2.93
CA GLU A 43 -6.97 -16.76 2.68
C GLU A 43 -6.83 -16.02 1.36
N THR A 44 -7.96 -15.81 0.67
CA THR A 44 -8.04 -14.95 -0.51
C THR A 44 -8.91 -13.73 -0.20
N LEU A 45 -8.30 -12.55 -0.23
CA LEU A 45 -9.00 -11.27 -0.06
C LEU A 45 -9.34 -10.65 -1.42
N GLY A 46 -10.63 -10.38 -1.66
CA GLY A 46 -11.11 -9.64 -2.82
C GLY A 46 -11.34 -8.16 -2.50
N LEU A 47 -10.70 -7.25 -3.23
CA LEU A 47 -10.95 -5.81 -3.12
C LEU A 47 -11.77 -5.30 -4.31
N VAL A 48 -13.02 -4.92 -4.06
CA VAL A 48 -13.99 -4.48 -5.08
C VAL A 48 -14.43 -3.04 -4.86
N GLY A 49 -14.99 -2.42 -5.92
CA GLY A 49 -15.46 -1.03 -5.88
C GLY A 49 -15.39 -0.36 -7.25
N GLU A 50 -15.96 0.84 -7.36
CA GLU A 50 -16.07 1.62 -8.60
C GLU A 50 -14.71 2.00 -9.21
N SER A 51 -14.70 2.35 -10.50
CA SER A 51 -13.48 2.88 -11.13
C SER A 51 -12.99 4.13 -10.39
N GLY A 52 -11.69 4.20 -10.10
CA GLY A 52 -11.09 5.34 -9.40
C GLY A 52 -11.20 5.35 -7.86
N CYS A 53 -11.88 4.38 -7.23
CA CYS A 53 -12.03 4.37 -5.76
C CYS A 53 -10.77 3.99 -4.95
N GLY A 54 -9.62 3.77 -5.61
CA GLY A 54 -8.33 3.53 -4.92
C GLY A 54 -7.84 2.08 -4.87
N LYS A 55 -8.57 1.09 -5.40
CA LYS A 55 -8.19 -0.34 -5.37
C LYS A 55 -6.76 -0.62 -5.82
N SER A 56 -6.40 -0.15 -7.03
CA SER A 56 -5.05 -0.33 -7.56
C SER A 56 -4.00 0.44 -6.76
N THR A 57 -4.38 1.54 -6.10
CA THR A 57 -3.50 2.28 -5.21
C THR A 57 -3.22 1.49 -3.94
N VAL A 58 -4.24 0.88 -3.31
CA VAL A 58 -4.07 -0.02 -2.16
C VAL A 58 -3.10 -1.14 -2.52
N ALA A 59 -3.40 -1.91 -3.59
CA ALA A 59 -2.57 -3.04 -4.00
C ALA A 59 -1.11 -2.65 -4.26
N ARG A 60 -0.87 -1.55 -4.99
CA ARG A 60 0.49 -1.07 -5.27
C ARG A 60 1.19 -0.52 -4.03
N THR A 61 0.47 0.06 -3.07
CA THR A 61 1.06 0.61 -1.85
C THR A 61 1.45 -0.50 -0.88
N VAL A 62 0.61 -1.54 -0.73
CA VAL A 62 0.92 -2.75 0.04
C VAL A 62 2.21 -3.43 -0.44
N LEU A 63 2.37 -3.55 -1.77
CA LEU A 63 3.59 -4.10 -2.38
C LEU A 63 4.80 -3.14 -2.35
N ARG A 64 4.66 -1.98 -1.70
CA ARG A 64 5.64 -0.89 -1.68
C ARG A 64 6.11 -0.49 -3.09
N LEU A 65 5.27 -0.63 -4.11
CA LEU A 65 5.49 -0.05 -5.44
C LEU A 65 5.16 1.46 -5.45
N LEU A 66 4.27 1.86 -4.54
CA LEU A 66 4.07 3.23 -4.13
C LEU A 66 4.45 3.36 -2.67
N GLU A 67 5.18 4.41 -2.31
CA GLU A 67 5.48 4.72 -0.91
C GLU A 67 4.19 5.19 -0.21
N PRO A 68 3.83 4.60 0.94
CA PRO A 68 2.70 5.07 1.73
C PRO A 68 2.98 6.50 2.24
N THR A 69 1.91 7.28 2.40
CA THR A 69 1.98 8.56 3.11
C THR A 69 2.06 8.32 4.62
N SER A 70 1.33 7.33 5.14
CA SER A 70 1.38 6.87 6.52
C SER A 70 0.77 5.47 6.65
N GLY A 71 0.78 4.94 7.87
CA GLY A 71 0.28 3.60 8.20
C GLY A 71 1.39 2.57 8.23
N THR A 72 1.03 1.31 8.44
CA THR A 72 1.96 0.20 8.60
C THR A 72 1.57 -0.96 7.70
N ILE A 73 2.57 -1.62 7.12
CA ILE A 73 2.44 -2.86 6.34
C ILE A 73 3.39 -3.88 6.95
N LYS A 74 2.87 -5.00 7.44
CA LYS A 74 3.66 -6.16 7.85
C LYS A 74 3.45 -7.32 6.91
N LEU A 75 4.53 -7.98 6.53
CA LEU A 75 4.51 -9.22 5.76
C LEU A 75 5.22 -10.30 6.57
N ASP A 76 4.56 -11.43 6.79
CA ASP A 76 5.09 -12.55 7.58
C ASP A 76 5.61 -12.07 8.95
N GLY A 77 4.84 -11.19 9.61
CA GLY A 77 5.21 -10.56 10.89
C GLY A 77 6.29 -9.47 10.83
N HIS A 78 6.90 -9.20 9.68
CA HIS A 78 7.95 -8.19 9.53
C HIS A 78 7.38 -6.88 9.02
N ASP A 79 7.64 -5.77 9.73
CA ASP A 79 7.27 -4.43 9.24
C ASP A 79 8.12 -4.08 8.00
N ILE A 80 7.45 -3.95 6.86
CA ILE A 80 8.06 -3.60 5.59
C ILE A 80 7.80 -2.15 5.18
N THR A 81 7.21 -1.31 6.03
CA THR A 81 6.68 0.03 5.66
C THR A 81 7.79 0.98 5.21
N HIS A 82 8.94 0.94 5.87
CA HIS A 82 10.05 1.89 5.64
C HIS A 82 11.39 1.20 5.37
N LEU A 83 11.36 -0.09 5.03
CA LEU A 83 12.57 -0.80 4.63
C LEU A 83 13.28 -0.10 3.47
N SER A 84 14.61 -0.15 3.50
CA SER A 84 15.43 0.30 2.38
C SER A 84 15.14 -0.56 1.14
N LYS A 85 15.48 -0.04 -0.05
CA LYS A 85 15.29 -0.77 -1.31
C LYS A 85 15.99 -2.14 -1.30
N ALA A 86 17.15 -2.24 -0.66
CA ALA A 86 17.93 -3.48 -0.60
C ALA A 86 17.25 -4.54 0.27
N GLU A 87 16.72 -4.13 1.43
CA GLU A 87 16.00 -5.02 2.36
C GLU A 87 14.66 -5.44 1.77
N LEU A 88 13.90 -4.47 1.23
CA LEU A 88 12.61 -4.72 0.60
C LEU A 88 12.71 -5.70 -0.58
N ARG A 89 13.84 -5.70 -1.31
CA ARG A 89 14.10 -6.64 -2.41
C ARG A 89 14.11 -8.10 -1.95
N ARG A 90 14.45 -8.39 -0.69
CA ARG A 90 14.38 -9.75 -0.14
C ARG A 90 12.93 -10.18 0.06
N HIS A 91 12.12 -9.33 0.68
CA HIS A 91 10.69 -9.61 0.93
C HIS A 91 9.88 -9.69 -0.38
N ARG A 92 10.21 -8.87 -1.37
CA ARG A 92 9.54 -8.92 -2.69
C ARG A 92 9.68 -10.25 -3.43
N ARG A 93 10.60 -11.14 -3.04
CA ARG A 93 10.69 -12.49 -3.64
C ARG A 93 9.50 -13.36 -3.28
N GLY A 94 8.85 -13.12 -2.14
CA GLY A 94 7.61 -13.76 -1.73
C GLY A 94 6.35 -13.05 -2.23
N MET A 95 6.49 -11.96 -2.99
CA MET A 95 5.38 -11.19 -3.52
C MET A 95 5.33 -11.30 -5.05
N GLN A 96 4.19 -11.71 -5.58
CA GLN A 96 3.97 -11.72 -7.03
C GLN A 96 2.80 -10.83 -7.37
N MET A 97 2.99 -9.96 -8.37
CA MET A 97 1.93 -9.12 -8.91
C MET A 97 1.70 -9.51 -10.35
N ILE A 98 0.45 -9.85 -10.67
CA ILE A 98 -0.02 -10.04 -12.03
C ILE A 98 -0.73 -8.75 -12.42
N PHE A 99 -0.34 -8.18 -13.56
CA PHE A 99 -0.97 -6.99 -14.11
C PHE A 99 -1.97 -7.41 -15.19
N GLN A 100 -3.10 -6.69 -15.26
CA GLN A 100 -3.95 -6.70 -16.45
C GLN A 100 -3.26 -5.92 -17.58
#